data_AF-A0A932K4M2-F1
#
_entry.id   AF-A0A932K4M2-F1
#
_cell.length_a   1.000
_cell.length_b   1.000
_cell.length_c   1.000
_cell.angle_alpha   90.00
_cell.angle_beta   90.00
_cell.angle_gamma   90.00
#
_symmetry.space_group_name_H-M   'P 1'
#
loop_
_entity.id
_entity.type
_entity.pdbx_description
1 polymer ?
#
loop_
_entity_poly.entity_id
_entity_poly.type
_entity_poly.pdbx_seq_one_letter_code
_entity_poly.pdbx_strand_id
1 'polypeptide(L)'
;MEEIYHRFCELVAFFVIYIQEAHPTDGWQVDSNIQEGVLYRQHQTFEEREEVAQACSVDLHMPMPVLIEDIDNAIDEAYGAAPERLYLVGTDGRVAYHGG
;
A
#
# COMPACT_ATOMS: atom_id res chain seq x y z
N MET A 1 7.19 9.64 1.71
CA MET A 1 6.23 9.85 0.59
C MET A 1 5.52 11.20 0.69
N GLU A 2 5.10 11.66 1.86
CA GLU A 2 4.42 12.95 2.06
C GLU A 2 5.19 14.17 1.51
N GLU A 3 6.50 14.29 1.77
CA GLU A 3 7.31 15.38 1.21
C GLU A 3 7.31 15.40 -0.33
N ILE A 4 7.42 14.21 -0.94
CA ILE A 4 7.39 14.06 -2.41
C ILE A 4 6.02 14.46 -2.94
N TYR A 5 4.94 14.04 -2.27
CA TYR A 5 3.58 14.42 -2.63
C TYR A 5 3.39 15.94 -2.61
N HIS A 6 3.70 16.61 -1.50
CA HIS A 6 3.52 18.06 -1.41
C HIS A 6 4.35 18.84 -2.42
N ARG A 7 5.50 18.30 -2.84
CA ARG A 7 6.35 18.93 -3.83
C ARG A 7 5.85 18.77 -5.26
N PHE A 8 5.17 17.67 -5.58
CA PHE A 8 4.90 17.27 -6.97
C PHE A 8 3.43 16.95 -7.29
N CYS A 9 2.50 17.05 -6.33
CA CYS A 9 1.08 16.70 -6.54
C CYS A 9 0.39 17.50 -7.65
N GLU A 10 0.87 18.71 -7.95
CA GLU A 10 0.37 19.53 -9.08
C GLU A 10 0.90 19.07 -10.45
N LEU A 11 1.94 18.23 -10.47
CA LEU A 11 2.63 17.79 -11.70
C LEU A 11 2.37 16.33 -12.02
N VAL A 12 2.20 15.48 -11.01
CA VAL A 12 1.95 14.04 -11.17
C VAL A 12 0.87 13.58 -10.20
N ALA A 13 0.07 12.61 -10.64
CA ALA A 13 -0.90 11.96 -9.78
C ALA A 13 -0.19 10.96 -8.85
N PHE A 14 -0.63 10.94 -7.58
CA PHE A 14 -0.16 9.99 -6.58
C PHE A 14 -1.29 9.06 -6.17
N PHE A 15 -0.97 7.78 -6.06
CA PHE A 15 -1.84 6.74 -5.53
C PHE A 15 -1.03 5.84 -4.62
N VAL A 16 -1.59 5.48 -3.48
CA VAL A 16 -1.14 4.35 -2.68
C VAL A 16 -2.04 3.19 -3.01
N ILE A 17 -1.49 2.00 -3.25
CA ILE A 17 -2.27 0.78 -3.47
C ILE A 17 -2.04 -0.10 -2.25
N TYR A 18 -3.11 -0.34 -1.49
CA TYR A 18 -3.10 -1.22 -0.33
C TYR A 18 -3.19 -2.67 -0.79
N ILE A 19 -2.16 -3.46 -0.49
CA ILE A 19 -2.01 -4.86 -0.89
C ILE A 19 -2.11 -5.78 0.35
N GLN A 20 -1.69 -7.03 0.23
CA GLN A 20 -1.60 -7.97 1.35
C GLN A 20 -0.68 -7.50 2.50
N GLU A 21 -0.96 -7.98 3.72
CA GLU A 21 -0.15 -7.65 4.89
C GLU A 21 1.25 -8.27 4.78
N ALA A 22 2.28 -7.44 4.92
CA ALA A 22 3.66 -7.93 4.97
C ALA A 22 3.92 -8.76 6.25
N HIS A 23 3.25 -8.39 7.34
CA HIS A 23 3.35 -9.03 8.65
C HIS A 23 1.96 -9.30 9.21
N PRO A 24 1.30 -10.40 8.82
CA PRO A 24 0.01 -10.80 9.36
C PRO A 24 0.15 -11.63 10.65
N THR A 25 -0.84 -11.58 11.53
CA THR A 25 -0.86 -12.29 12.83
C THR A 25 -0.95 -13.81 12.70
N ASP A 26 -1.49 -14.30 11.58
CA ASP A 26 -1.51 -15.70 11.16
C ASP A 26 -0.32 -16.09 10.26
N GLY A 27 0.70 -15.22 10.18
CA GLY A 27 1.97 -15.46 9.51
C GLY A 27 3.17 -15.06 10.38
N TRP A 28 4.13 -14.33 9.80
CA TRP A 28 5.29 -13.84 10.54
C TRP A 28 5.08 -12.40 11.01
N GLN A 29 5.23 -12.17 12.31
CA GLN A 29 5.13 -10.86 12.95
C GLN A 29 6.51 -10.24 13.21
N VAL A 30 6.51 -8.91 13.39
CA VAL A 30 7.68 -8.12 13.80
C VAL A 30 7.41 -7.40 15.12
N ASP A 31 8.47 -7.20 15.92
CA ASP A 31 8.36 -6.60 17.26
C ASP A 31 7.79 -5.17 17.23
N SER A 32 8.06 -4.39 16.18
CA SER A 32 7.53 -3.03 16.03
C SER A 32 6.00 -3.02 15.95
N ASN A 33 5.41 -3.86 15.10
CA ASN A 33 3.96 -3.97 14.96
C ASN A 33 3.29 -4.40 16.27
N ILE A 34 3.92 -5.32 17.01
CA ILE A 34 3.43 -5.76 18.32
C ILE A 34 3.43 -4.60 19.34
N GLN A 35 4.50 -3.80 19.36
CA GLN A 35 4.61 -2.65 20.27
C GLN A 35 3.61 -1.54 19.91
N GLU A 36 3.35 -1.34 18.62
CA GLU A 36 2.44 -0.31 18.10
C GLU A 36 0.98 -0.78 18.05
N GLY A 37 0.71 -2.07 18.29
CA GLY A 37 -0.63 -2.65 18.25
C GLY A 37 -1.18 -2.86 16.83
N VAL A 38 -0.32 -2.85 15.81
CA VAL A 38 -0.67 -3.09 14.40
C VAL A 38 -0.78 -4.60 14.17
N LEU A 39 -1.89 -5.18 14.61
CA LEU A 39 -2.11 -6.63 14.69
C LEU A 39 -3.29 -7.07 13.82
N TYR A 40 -3.04 -7.18 12.52
CA TYR A 40 -4.03 -7.65 11.55
C TYR A 40 -3.68 -9.06 11.08
N ARG A 41 -4.68 -9.92 10.86
CA ARG A 41 -4.50 -11.18 10.14
C ARG A 41 -4.50 -10.92 8.64
N GLN A 42 -4.08 -11.90 7.85
CA GLN A 42 -4.22 -11.79 6.41
C GLN A 42 -5.69 -11.76 5.99
N HIS A 43 -6.06 -10.76 5.18
CA HIS A 43 -7.42 -10.55 4.67
C HIS A 43 -7.92 -11.78 3.92
N GLN A 44 -9.15 -12.22 4.20
CA GLN A 44 -9.81 -13.34 3.51
C GLN A 44 -10.89 -12.87 2.53
N THR A 45 -11.34 -11.62 2.65
CA THR A 45 -12.29 -10.99 1.75
C THR A 45 -11.86 -9.57 1.40
N PHE A 46 -12.48 -8.99 0.37
CA PHE A 46 -12.24 -7.60 -0.01
C PHE A 46 -12.65 -6.64 1.11
N GLU A 47 -13.78 -6.89 1.77
CA GLU A 47 -14.29 -6.06 2.86
C GLU A 47 -13.32 -6.03 4.05
N GLU A 48 -12.73 -7.17 4.41
CA GLU A 48 -11.68 -7.20 5.44
C GLU A 48 -10.46 -6.36 5.03
N ARG A 49 -10.06 -6.41 3.76
CA ARG A 49 -8.95 -5.60 3.25
C ARG A 49 -9.29 -4.10 3.24
N GLU A 50 -10.51 -3.75 2.86
CA GLU A 50 -11.01 -2.38 2.88
C GLU A 50 -11.00 -1.81 4.31
N GLU A 51 -11.46 -2.57 5.30
CA GLU A 51 -11.46 -2.16 6.71
C GLU A 51 -10.05 -1.84 7.21
N VAL A 52 -9.06 -2.71 6.93
CA VAL A 52 -7.67 -2.49 7.36
C VAL A 52 -7.03 -1.34 6.57
N ALA A 53 -7.25 -1.26 5.26
CA ALA A 53 -6.75 -0.16 4.42
C ALA A 53 -7.28 1.19 4.89
N GLN A 54 -8.55 1.26 5.29
CA GLN A 54 -9.16 2.46 5.84
C GLN A 54 -8.52 2.84 7.19
N ALA A 55 -8.32 1.88 8.09
CA ALA A 55 -7.65 2.14 9.36
C ALA A 55 -6.23 2.69 9.13
N CYS A 56 -5.44 2.02 8.29
CA CYS A 56 -4.09 2.45 7.92
C CYS A 56 -4.07 3.87 7.31
N SER A 57 -4.99 4.17 6.39
CA SER A 57 -5.10 5.49 5.77
C SER A 57 -5.38 6.60 6.78
N VAL A 58 -6.23 6.33 7.78
CA VAL A 58 -6.58 7.29 8.82
C VAL A 58 -5.42 7.46 9.80
N ASP A 59 -4.87 6.36 10.31
CA ASP A 59 -3.83 6.38 11.34
C ASP A 59 -2.53 7.02 10.82
N LEU A 60 -2.17 6.75 9.56
CA LEU A 60 -1.00 7.35 8.91
C LEU A 60 -1.27 8.71 8.26
N HIS A 61 -2.49 9.24 8.39
CA HIS A 61 -2.88 10.56 7.85
C HIS A 61 -2.54 10.70 6.36
N MET A 62 -2.82 9.67 5.56
CA MET A 62 -2.40 9.60 4.16
C MET A 62 -2.95 10.79 3.36
N PRO A 63 -2.09 11.65 2.79
CA PRO A 63 -2.54 12.87 2.10
C PRO A 63 -2.97 12.62 0.64
N MET A 64 -2.78 11.40 0.13
CA MET A 64 -3.09 11.00 -1.23
C MET A 64 -4.14 9.88 -1.26
N PRO A 65 -4.85 9.69 -2.39
CA PRO A 65 -5.81 8.60 -2.53
C PRO A 65 -5.18 7.23 -2.28
N VAL A 66 -5.86 6.43 -1.44
CA VAL A 66 -5.56 5.02 -1.24
C VAL A 66 -6.55 4.20 -2.06
N LEU A 67 -6.02 3.38 -2.95
CA LEU A 67 -6.74 2.37 -3.71
C LEU A 67 -6.55 1.03 -3.01
N ILE A 68 -7.55 0.16 -3.07
CA ILE A 68 -7.51 -1.15 -2.45
C ILE A 68 -7.43 -2.19 -3.56
N GLU A 69 -6.44 -3.06 -3.49
CA GLU A 69 -6.31 -4.16 -4.42
C GLU A 69 -7.40 -5.22 -4.17
N ASP A 70 -7.94 -5.81 -5.24
CA ASP A 70 -8.83 -6.97 -5.13
C ASP A 70 -8.16 -8.17 -4.41
N ILE A 71 -8.98 -9.05 -3.84
CA ILE A 71 -8.51 -10.15 -2.98
C ILE A 71 -7.62 -11.18 -3.71
N ASP A 72 -7.58 -11.15 -5.04
CA ASP A 72 -6.81 -12.07 -5.88
C ASP A 72 -5.32 -11.74 -6.01
N ASN A 73 -4.88 -10.61 -5.43
CA ASN A 73 -3.49 -10.15 -5.44
C ASN A 73 -2.89 -9.89 -6.85
N ALA A 74 -3.74 -9.63 -7.85
CA ALA A 74 -3.29 -9.49 -9.23
C ALA A 74 -2.34 -8.29 -9.46
N ILE A 75 -2.46 -7.21 -8.68
CA ILE A 75 -1.62 -6.02 -8.80
C ILE A 75 -0.27 -6.23 -8.12
N ASP A 76 -0.26 -6.83 -6.93
CA ASP A 76 0.94 -7.22 -6.22
C ASP A 76 1.80 -8.15 -7.07
N GLU A 77 1.19 -9.17 -7.69
CA GLU A 77 1.89 -10.08 -8.61
C GLU A 77 2.41 -9.36 -9.86
N ALA A 78 1.58 -8.54 -10.51
CA ALA A 78 1.96 -7.85 -11.75
C ALA A 78 3.08 -6.83 -11.55
N TYR A 79 3.14 -6.18 -10.38
CA TYR A 79 4.13 -5.16 -10.05
C TYR A 79 5.24 -5.67 -9.13
N GLY A 80 5.21 -6.93 -8.68
CA GLY A 80 6.12 -7.46 -7.68
C GLY A 80 6.22 -6.52 -6.48
N ALA A 81 5.07 -6.13 -5.92
CA ALA A 81 4.95 -4.97 -5.04
C ALA A 81 5.33 -5.29 -3.59
N ALA A 82 5.14 -6.53 -3.13
CA ALA A 82 5.45 -6.93 -1.77
C ALA A 82 6.98 -6.85 -1.45
N PRO A 83 7.35 -6.49 -0.20
CA PRO A 83 6.46 -6.00 0.86
C PRO A 83 6.00 -4.55 0.64
N GLU A 84 6.81 -3.75 -0.05
CA GLU A 84 6.46 -2.42 -0.52
C GLU A 84 7.23 -2.11 -1.82
N ARG A 85 6.64 -1.27 -2.69
CA ARG A 85 7.29 -0.83 -3.93
C ARG A 85 6.77 0.53 -4.38
N LEU A 86 7.64 1.29 -5.04
CA LEU A 86 7.32 2.54 -5.71
C LEU A 86 7.47 2.39 -7.23
N TYR A 87 6.48 2.90 -7.94
CA TYR A 87 6.48 2.99 -9.40
C TYR A 87 6.21 4.43 -9.85
N LEU A 88 6.87 4.85 -10.93
CA LEU A 88 6.51 6.04 -11.70
C LEU A 88 6.16 5.59 -13.11
N VAL A 89 4.92 5.85 -13.51
CA VAL A 89 4.43 5.52 -14.85
C VAL A 89 4.30 6.81 -15.66
N GLY A 90 4.92 6.84 -16.83
CA GLY A 90 4.85 7.95 -17.77
C GLY A 90 3.47 8.06 -18.43
N THR A 91 3.18 9.23 -19.00
CA THR A 91 1.91 9.46 -19.74
C THR A 91 1.79 8.61 -21.00
N ASP A 92 2.87 7.98 -21.44
CA ASP A 92 2.91 6.99 -22.53
C ASP A 92 2.63 5.55 -22.04
N GLY A 93 2.31 5.38 -20.76
CA GLY A 93 2.02 4.09 -20.13
C GLY A 93 3.26 3.25 -19.82
N ARG A 94 4.48 3.80 -19.95
CA ARG A 94 5.71 3.07 -19.64
C ARG A 94 6.19 3.34 -18.22
N VAL A 95 6.78 2.31 -17.60
CA VAL A 95 7.47 2.46 -16.32
C VAL A 95 8.73 3.30 -16.51
N ALA A 96 8.74 4.50 -15.95
CA ALA A 96 9.89 5.40 -15.93
C ALA A 96 10.81 5.14 -14.73
N TYR A 97 10.26 4.59 -13.64
CA TYR A 97 11.01 4.17 -12.45
C TYR A 97 10.26 3.02 -11.75
N HIS A 98 11.03 2.08 -11.22
CA HIS A 98 10.58 1.09 -10.25
C HIS A 98 11.66 0.94 -9.18
N GLY A 99 11.28 0.89 -7.91
CA GLY A 99 12.23 0.75 -6.82
C GLY A 99 11.57 0.65 -5.45
N GLY A 100 12.36 0.30 -4.46
CA GLY A 100 11.93 -0.26 -3.18
C GLY A 100 12.82 -1.43 -2.86
#